data_AF-A0A2I8A7L5-F1
#
_entry.id   AF-A0A2I8A7L5-F1
#
_cell.length_a   1.000
_cell.length_b   1.000
_cell.length_c   1.000
_cell.angle_alpha   90.00
_cell.angle_beta   90.00
_cell.angle_gamma   90.00
#
_symmetry.space_group_name_H-M   'P 1'
#
loop_
_entity.id
_entity.type
_entity.pdbx_description
1 polymer ?
#
loop_
_entity_poly.entity_id
_entity_poly.type
_entity_poly.pdbx_seq_one_letter_code
_entity_poly.pdbx_strand_id
1 'polypeptide(L)'
;MKTEKLEIRIDPNTKQWLTQLSVETGQPVSAVVRDALSFLQMDRGTRAAYLMILESLVGLSPTDTLNTLGAIIETIKEIKTNGTDKALCSQ
;
A
#
# COMPACT_ATOMS: atom_id res chain seq x y z
N MET A 1 -5.73 -21.85 9.74
CA MET A 1 -5.16 -21.41 8.44
C MET A 1 -3.80 -22.05 8.28
N LYS A 2 -3.53 -22.74 7.16
CA LYS A 2 -2.18 -23.24 6.86
C LYS A 2 -1.34 -22.04 6.41
N THR A 3 -0.24 -21.77 7.10
CA THR A 3 0.72 -20.74 6.69
C THR A 3 1.53 -21.31 5.53
N GLU A 4 1.27 -20.85 4.31
CA GLU A 4 2.08 -21.23 3.15
C GLU A 4 3.46 -20.58 3.27
N LYS A 5 4.49 -21.41 3.39
CA LYS A 5 5.88 -20.96 3.39
C LYS A 5 6.32 -20.83 1.93
N LEU A 6 6.65 -19.61 1.52
CA LEU A 6 7.11 -19.31 0.16
C LEU A 6 8.60 -19.01 0.20
N GLU A 7 9.39 -19.75 -0.59
CA GLU A 7 10.83 -19.53 -0.71
C GLU A 7 11.11 -18.79 -2.02
N ILE A 8 11.71 -17.61 -1.90
CA ILE A 8 12.01 -16.72 -3.04
C ILE A 8 13.53 -16.63 -3.17
N ARG A 9 14.03 -16.84 -4.39
CA ARG A 9 15.41 -16.48 -4.73
C ARG A 9 15.43 -15.05 -5.21
N ILE A 10 16.25 -14.23 -4.56
CA ILE A 10 16.49 -12.85 -4.92
C ILE A 10 17.99 -12.67 -5.12
N ASP A 11 18.37 -11.76 -6.02
CA ASP A 11 19.76 -11.41 -6.21
C ASP A 11 20.34 -10.67 -4.99
N PRO A 12 21.68 -10.61 -4.84
CA PRO A 12 22.32 -10.00 -3.69
C PRO A 12 21.98 -8.51 -3.49
N ASN A 13 21.79 -7.74 -4.57
CA ASN A 13 21.49 -6.32 -4.48
C ASN A 13 20.08 -6.09 -3.96
N THR A 14 19.10 -6.85 -4.48
CA THR A 14 17.71 -6.82 -3.98
C THR A 14 17.66 -7.24 -2.51
N LYS A 15 18.43 -8.24 -2.11
CA LYS A 15 18.52 -8.67 -0.69
C LYS A 15 19.07 -7.56 0.20
N GLN A 16 20.13 -6.89 -0.23
CA GLN A 16 20.73 -5.79 0.52
C GLN A 16 19.73 -4.64 0.68
N TRP A 17 19.06 -4.25 -0.41
CA TRP A 17 18.04 -3.21 -0.41
C TRP A 17 16.88 -3.51 0.55
N LEU A 18 16.32 -4.74 0.51
CA LEU A 18 15.25 -5.16 1.43
C LEU A 18 15.70 -5.16 2.90
N THR A 19 16.96 -5.52 3.15
CA THR A 19 17.53 -5.52 4.51
C THR A 19 17.69 -4.09 5.02
N GLN A 20 18.13 -3.17 4.16
CA GLN A 20 18.25 -1.76 4.52
C GLN A 20 16.88 -1.14 4.81
N LEU A 21 15.88 -1.39 3.96
CA LEU A 21 14.51 -0.93 4.21
C LEU A 21 13.92 -1.47 5.51
N SER A 22 14.22 -2.72 5.85
CA SER A 22 13.82 -3.33 7.12
C SER A 22 14.39 -2.55 8.33
N VAL A 23 15.62 -2.05 8.22
CA VAL A 23 16.24 -1.21 9.27
C VAL A 23 15.59 0.17 9.31
N GLU A 24 15.42 0.84 8.16
CA GLU A 24 14.86 2.19 8.08
C GLU A 24 13.41 2.26 8.60
N THR A 25 12.62 1.23 8.33
CA THR A 25 11.20 1.15 8.74
C THR A 25 11.00 0.52 10.11
N GLY A 26 12.04 -0.12 10.68
CA GLY A 26 11.92 -0.92 11.92
C GLY A 26 11.06 -2.18 11.76
N GLN A 27 10.73 -2.58 10.53
CA GLN A 27 9.89 -3.74 10.26
C GLN A 27 10.73 -4.97 9.91
N PRO A 28 10.25 -6.20 10.17
CA PRO A 28 10.92 -7.41 9.70
C PRO A 28 11.00 -7.45 8.16
N VAL A 29 12.09 -7.98 7.59
CA VAL A 29 12.25 -8.16 6.13
C VAL A 29 11.05 -8.87 5.49
N SER A 30 10.44 -9.83 6.19
CA SER A 30 9.25 -10.53 5.71
C SER A 30 8.01 -9.65 5.58
N ALA A 31 7.87 -8.60 6.41
CA ALA A 31 6.80 -7.62 6.29
C ALA A 31 7.05 -6.71 5.08
N VAL A 32 8.27 -6.18 4.93
CA VAL A 32 8.68 -5.36 3.78
C VAL A 32 8.45 -6.10 2.46
N VAL A 33 8.81 -7.39 2.39
CA VAL A 33 8.56 -8.23 1.20
C VAL A 33 7.07 -8.41 0.92
N ARG A 34 6.23 -8.61 1.94
CA ARG A 34 4.78 -8.73 1.75
C ARG A 34 4.17 -7.42 1.24
N ASP A 35 4.64 -6.28 1.74
CA ASP A 35 4.15 -4.98 1.29
C ASP A 35 4.53 -4.74 -0.18
N ALA A 36 5.77 -5.07 -0.55
CA ALA A 36 6.22 -5.02 -1.94
C ALA A 36 5.41 -5.95 -2.86
N LEU A 37 5.13 -7.18 -2.42
CA LEU A 37 4.30 -8.13 -3.17
C LEU A 37 2.85 -7.66 -3.28
N SER A 38 2.30 -7.04 -2.23
CA SER A 38 0.94 -6.49 -2.23
C SER A 38 0.81 -5.37 -3.27
N PHE A 39 1.82 -4.52 -3.40
CA PHE A 39 1.88 -3.50 -4.45
C PHE A 39 1.91 -4.10 -5.86
N LEU A 40 2.62 -5.21 -6.05
CA LEU A 40 2.68 -5.93 -7.33
C LEU A 40 1.38 -6.66 -7.68
N GLN A 41 0.56 -6.99 -6.69
CA GLN A 41 -0.76 -7.62 -6.87
C GLN A 41 -1.88 -6.61 -7.13
N MET A 42 -1.65 -5.31 -6.91
CA MET A 42 -2.60 -4.26 -7.29
C MET A 42 -2.86 -4.28 -8.80
N ASP A 43 -4.13 -4.12 -9.18
CA ASP A 43 -4.47 -3.89 -10.58
C ASP A 43 -3.81 -2.60 -11.10
N ARG A 44 -3.68 -2.50 -12.41
CA ARG A 44 -2.98 -1.39 -13.06
C ARG A 44 -3.57 -0.02 -12.70
N GLY A 45 -4.89 0.08 -12.56
CA GLY A 45 -5.58 1.32 -12.19
C GLY A 45 -5.28 1.72 -10.75
N THR A 46 -5.40 0.78 -9.82
CA THR A 46 -5.08 0.99 -8.39
C THR A 46 -3.62 1.39 -8.21
N ARG A 47 -2.69 0.73 -8.90
CA ARG A 47 -1.27 1.07 -8.83
C ARG A 47 -0.99 2.49 -9.35
N ALA A 48 -1.63 2.90 -10.45
CA ALA A 48 -1.47 4.23 -11.01
C ALA A 48 -2.01 5.32 -10.05
N ALA A 49 -3.19 5.10 -9.47
CA ALA A 49 -3.75 6.01 -8.48
C ALA A 49 -2.84 6.14 -7.24
N TYR A 50 -2.31 5.02 -6.76
CA TYR A 50 -1.37 5.01 -5.62
C TYR A 50 -0.11 5.82 -5.91
N LEU A 51 0.49 5.67 -7.09
CA LEU A 51 1.68 6.44 -7.48
C LEU A 51 1.37 7.94 -7.62
N MET A 52 0.25 8.32 -8.24
CA MET A 52 -0.16 9.73 -8.35
C MET A 52 -0.35 10.39 -6.97
N ILE A 53 -0.90 9.66 -6.01
CA ILE A 53 -1.04 10.13 -4.63
C ILE A 53 0.35 10.34 -4.02
N LEU A 54 1.25 9.35 -4.13
CA LEU A 54 2.60 9.49 -3.57
C LEU A 54 3.36 10.67 -4.19
N GLU A 55 3.32 10.83 -5.51
CA GLU A 55 3.94 11.96 -6.22
C GLU A 55 3.37 13.31 -5.74
N SER A 56 2.05 13.37 -5.52
CA SER A 56 1.40 14.58 -5.01
C SER A 56 1.82 14.90 -3.58
N LEU A 57 2.12 13.90 -2.74
CA LEU A 57 2.54 14.09 -1.35
C LEU A 57 4.01 14.53 -1.22
N VAL A 58 4.88 14.15 -2.16
CA VAL A 58 6.33 14.45 -2.11
C VAL A 58 6.63 15.97 -2.16
N GLY A 59 5.72 16.77 -2.70
CA GLY A 59 5.89 18.23 -2.81
C GLY A 59 5.21 19.06 -1.71
N LEU A 60 4.52 18.43 -0.76
CA LEU A 60 3.67 19.13 0.22
C LEU A 60 4.41 19.47 1.52
N SER A 61 3.99 20.56 2.15
CA SER A 61 4.39 20.85 3.53
C SER A 61 3.85 19.76 4.47
N PRO A 62 4.47 19.52 5.64
CA PRO A 62 3.99 18.50 6.58
C PRO A 62 2.50 18.66 6.95
N THR A 63 2.03 19.91 7.08
CA THR A 63 0.63 20.22 7.38
C THR A 63 -0.29 19.86 6.20
N ASP A 64 0.11 20.19 4.98
CA ASP A 64 -0.68 19.89 3.78
C ASP A 64 -0.70 18.39 3.46
N THR A 65 0.39 17.69 3.74
CA THR A 65 0.49 16.23 3.67
C THR A 65 -0.54 15.58 4.59
N LEU A 66 -0.62 16.01 5.86
CA LEU A 66 -1.58 15.46 6.83
C LEU A 66 -3.04 15.74 6.41
N ASN A 67 -3.33 16.95 5.92
CA ASN A 67 -4.66 17.31 5.44
C ASN A 67 -5.06 16.46 4.22
N THR A 68 -4.13 16.26 3.28
CA THR A 68 -4.35 15.45 2.07
C THR A 68 -4.59 13.99 2.42
N LEU A 69 -3.79 13.43 3.34
CA LEU A 69 -3.99 12.07 3.85
C LEU A 69 -5.36 11.93 4.55
N GLY A 70 -5.78 12.92 5.32
CA GLY A 70 -7.11 12.95 5.94
C GLY A 70 -8.25 12.88 4.90
N ALA A 71 -8.17 13.70 3.85
CA ALA A 71 -9.16 13.70 2.77
C ALA A 71 -9.21 12.36 2.02
N ILE A 72 -8.05 11.74 1.76
CA ILE A 72 -7.96 10.41 1.14
C ILE A 72 -8.61 9.35 2.03
N ILE A 73 -8.34 9.38 3.34
CA ILE A 73 -8.93 8.45 4.31
C ILE A 73 -10.46 8.57 4.33
N GLU A 74 -11.01 9.78 4.39
CA GLU A 74 -12.45 10.00 4.36
C GLU A 74 -13.08 9.52 3.05
N THR A 75 -12.44 9.79 1.91
CA THR A 75 -12.90 9.28 0.60
C THR A 75 -12.93 7.74 0.59
N ILE A 76 -11.91 7.07 1.12
CA ILE A 76 -11.87 5.61 1.21
C ILE A 76 -12.97 5.08 2.13
N LYS A 77 -13.23 5.75 3.26
CA LYS A 77 -14.33 5.40 4.17
C LYS A 77 -15.66 5.50 3.46
N GLU A 78 -15.95 6.62 2.78
CA GLU A 78 -17.19 6.84 2.03
C GLU A 78 -17.40 5.79 0.95
N ILE A 79 -16.37 5.41 0.20
CA ILE A 79 -16.46 4.34 -0.80
C ILE A 79 -16.81 3.00 -0.14
N LYS A 80 -16.24 2.70 1.03
CA LYS A 80 -16.56 1.47 1.77
C LYS A 80 -18.00 1.47 2.30
N THR A 81 -18.49 2.57 2.86
CA THR A 81 -19.90 2.66 3.32
C THR A 81 -20.87 2.62 2.14
N ASN A 82 -20.66 3.43 1.11
CA ASN A 82 -21.57 3.53 -0.05
C ASN A 82 -21.48 2.31 -1.01
N GLY A 83 -20.35 1.62 -1.04
CA GLY A 83 -20.17 0.37 -1.79
C GLY A 83 -20.87 -0.82 -1.14
N THR A 84 -21.17 -0.73 0.17
CA THR A 84 -21.91 -1.77 0.90
C THR A 84 -23.43 -1.62 0.71
N ASP A 85 -23.93 -0.39 0.56
CA ASP A 85 -25.37 -0.13 0.35
C ASP A 85 -25.87 -0.44 -1.07
N LYS A 86 -25.03 -0.32 -2.10
CA LYS A 86 -25.45 -0.67 -3.48
C LYS A 86 -25.62 -2.17 -3.72
N ALA A 87 -25.10 -3.03 -2.86
CA ALA A 87 -25.30 -4.48 -2.96
C ALA A 87 -26.66 -4.96 -2.41
N LEU A 88 -27.39 -4.10 -1.68
CA LEU A 88 -28.66 -4.46 -1.03
C LEU A 88 -29.92 -3.90 -1.70
N CYS A 89 -29.79 -3.11 -2.79
CA CYS A 89 -30.94 -2.57 -3.53
C CYS A 89 -31.07 -3.10 -4.96
N SER A 90 -30.59 -4.33 -5.21
CA SER A 90 -30.79 -5.05 -6.49
C SER A 90 -31.46 -6.42 -6.31
N GLN A 91 -32.45 -6.51 -5.40
CA GLN A 91 -33.42 -7.61 -5.35
C GLN A 91 -34.83 -7.07 -5.54
#